data_AF-A0A0Q8T050-F1
#
_entry.id   AF-A0A0Q8T050-F1
#
_cell.length_a   1.000
_cell.length_b   1.000
_cell.length_c   1.000
_cell.angle_alpha   90.00
_cell.angle_beta   90.00
_cell.angle_gamma   90.00
#
_symmetry.space_group_name_H-M   'P 1'
#
loop_
_entity.id
_entity.type
_entity.pdbx_description
1 polymer ?
#
loop_
_entity_poly.entity_id
_entity_poly.type
_entity_poly.pdbx_seq_one_letter_code
_entity_poly.pdbx_strand_id
1 'polypeptide(L)' 'MAALLAALSCQYLPKGKDLSIYSQQQLDAIADEINERPRKWLGVRSPLAVYRELLINNPQHFTLVH' A
#
# COMPACT_ATOMS: atom_id res chain seq x y z
N MET A 1 3.82 -8.25 -3.32
CA MET A 1 2.84 -7.13 -3.16
C MET A 1 2.84 -6.48 -1.77
N ALA A 2 3.56 -7.01 -0.76
CA ALA A 2 3.35 -6.63 0.65
C ALA A 2 4.24 -5.50 1.22
N ALA A 3 5.27 -5.04 0.49
CA ALA A 3 6.35 -4.24 1.11
C ALA A 3 6.19 -2.71 1.02
N LEU A 4 5.15 -2.17 0.38
CA LEU A 4 4.91 -0.72 0.28
C LEU A 4 3.61 -0.24 0.95
N LEU A 5 2.98 -1.11 1.74
CA LEU A 5 1.82 -0.80 2.59
C LEU A 5 2.20 -0.16 3.94
N ALA A 6 3.50 -0.14 4.28
CA ALA A 6 3.96 0.08 5.64
C ALA A 6 3.92 1.55 6.14
N ALA A 7 3.81 2.54 5.25
CA ALA A 7 3.86 3.94 5.66
C ALA A 7 2.49 4.53 6.08
N LEU A 8 1.38 3.81 5.91
CA LEU A 8 0.04 4.36 6.11
C LEU A 8 -0.94 3.48 6.90
N SER A 9 -0.64 2.19 7.07
CA SER A 9 -1.44 1.30 7.91
C SER A 9 -1.76 1.91 9.29
N CYS A 10 -0.84 2.72 9.85
CA CYS A 10 -0.97 3.35 11.17
C CYS A 10 -2.08 4.41 11.31
N GLN A 11 -2.73 4.86 10.22
CA GLN A 11 -3.80 5.88 10.28
C GLN A 11 -5.21 5.27 10.13
N TYR A 12 -5.32 4.14 9.44
CA TYR A 12 -6.59 3.42 9.23
C TYR A 12 -6.73 2.19 10.12
N LEU A 13 -5.61 1.60 10.55
CA LEU A 13 -5.56 0.45 11.42
C LEU A 13 -4.73 0.82 12.66
N PRO A 14 -5.36 0.90 13.84
CA PRO A 14 -4.63 1.05 15.09
C PRO A 14 -3.59 -0.05 15.22
N LYS A 15 -2.39 0.28 15.71
CA LYS A 15 -1.35 -0.73 15.94
C LYS A 15 -1.90 -1.84 16.85
N GLY A 16 -1.77 -3.09 16.43
CA GLY A 16 -2.22 -4.25 17.19
C GLY A 16 -3.73 -4.51 17.15
N LYS A 17 -4.49 -3.89 16.24
CA LYS A 17 -5.88 -4.26 16.04
C LYS A 17 -5.97 -5.64 15.38
N ASP A 18 -6.88 -6.47 15.88
CA ASP A 18 -7.24 -7.71 15.23
C ASP A 18 -7.89 -7.42 13.87
N LEU A 19 -7.33 -7.99 12.80
CA LEU A 19 -7.83 -7.85 11.44
C LEU A 19 -8.92 -8.88 11.12
N SER A 20 -9.07 -9.93 11.94
CA SER A 20 -10.05 -10.99 11.75
C SER A 20 -11.50 -10.50 11.74
N ILE A 21 -11.74 -9.34 12.37
CA ILE A 21 -13.06 -8.69 12.45
C ILE A 21 -13.48 -8.02 11.14
N TYR A 22 -12.55 -7.77 10.22
CA TYR A 22 -12.83 -7.14 8.94
C TYR A 22 -13.03 -8.19 7.86
N SER A 23 -14.04 -7.99 7.02
CA SER A 23 -14.16 -8.80 5.81
C SER A 23 -13.05 -8.45 4.82
N GLN A 24 -12.72 -9.37 3.91
CA GLN A 24 -11.73 -9.09 2.87
C GLN A 24 -12.13 -7.88 2.03
N GLN A 25 -13.41 -7.73 1.69
CA GLN A 25 -13.91 -6.55 0.98
C GLN A 25 -13.66 -5.23 1.72
N GLN A 26 -13.75 -5.23 3.06
CA GLN A 26 -13.43 -4.04 3.86
C GLN A 26 -11.94 -3.75 3.85
N LEU A 27 -11.10 -4.78 3.92
CA LEU A 27 -9.64 -4.64 3.85
C LEU A 27 -9.20 -4.16 2.47
N ASP A 28 -9.82 -4.66 1.40
CA ASP A 28 -9.58 -4.24 0.02
C ASP A 28 -9.97 -2.78 -0.18
N ALA A 29 -11.15 -2.36 0.28
CA ALA A 29 -11.58 -0.97 0.20
C ALA A 29 -10.63 -0.01 0.95
N ILE A 30 -10.13 -0.43 2.12
CA ILE A 30 -9.12 0.33 2.86
C ILE A 30 -7.82 0.38 2.05
N ALA A 31 -7.37 -0.75 1.48
CA ALA A 31 -6.17 -0.80 0.67
C ALA A 31 -6.26 0.12 -0.55
N ASP A 32 -7.40 0.15 -1.24
CA ASP A 32 -7.64 1.02 -2.39
C ASP A 32 -7.54 2.50 -1.99
N GLU A 33 -8.24 2.92 -0.93
CA GLU A 33 -8.17 4.30 -0.44
C GLU A 33 -6.73 4.71 -0.09
N ILE A 34 -5.99 3.82 0.57
CA ILE A 34 -4.59 4.02 0.94
C ILE A 34 -3.70 4.19 -0.29
N ASN A 35 -3.89 3.33 -1.29
CA ASN A 35 -3.06 3.21 -2.48
C ASN A 35 -3.32 4.32 -3.50
N GLU A 36 -4.55 4.84 -3.55
CA GLU A 36 -4.95 5.91 -4.47
C GLU A 36 -4.69 7.31 -3.91
N ARG A 37 -4.60 7.46 -2.57
CA ARG A 37 -4.47 8.78 -1.95
C ARG A 37 -3.15 9.50 -2.32
N PRO A 38 -3.22 10.71 -2.92
CA PRO A 38 -2.05 11.53 -3.20
C PRO A 38 -1.25 11.88 -1.95
N ARG A 39 0.08 11.73 -2.00
CA ARG A 39 0.99 12.02 -0.88
C ARG A 39 1.92 13.17 -1.21
N LYS A 40 1.94 14.21 -0.37
CA LYS A 40 2.84 15.36 -0.54
C LYS A 40 4.32 14.95 -0.64
N TRP A 41 4.75 13.99 0.18
CA TRP A 41 6.13 13.49 0.16
C TRP A 41 6.50 12.70 -1.11
N LEU A 42 5.49 12.19 -1.85
CA LEU A 42 5.67 11.57 -3.17
C LEU A 42 5.54 12.58 -4.32
N GLY A 43 5.57 13.88 -4.04
CA GLY A 43 5.30 14.92 -5.04
C GLY A 43 3.82 14.96 -5.46
N VAL A 44 2.91 14.69 -4.51
CA VAL A 44 1.44 14.61 -4.74
C VAL A 44 1.05 13.42 -5.63
N ARG A 45 1.93 12.42 -5.78
CA ARG A 45 1.60 11.15 -6.42
C ARG A 45 1.01 10.15 -5.44
N SER A 46 0.22 9.22 -5.95
CA SER A 46 -0.31 8.12 -5.15
C SER A 46 0.75 7.02 -4.99
N PRO A 47 0.73 6.27 -3.87
CA PRO A 47 1.61 5.12 -3.69
C PRO A 47 1.52 4.11 -4.85
N LEU A 48 0.30 3.87 -5.37
CA LEU A 48 0.08 2.96 -6.49
C LEU A 48 0.76 3.45 -7.78
N ALA A 49 0.69 4.75 -8.08
CA ALA A 49 1.32 5.31 -9.27
C ALA A 49 2.85 5.13 -9.21
N VAL A 50 3.46 5.47 -8.07
CA VAL A 50 4.91 5.29 -7.86
C VAL A 50 5.32 3.82 -7.94
N TYR A 51 4.52 2.92 -7.36
CA TYR A 51 4.79 1.48 -7.45
C TYR A 51 4.75 0.97 -8.89
N ARG A 52 3.76 1.39 -9.70
CA ARG A 52 3.68 1.04 -11.12
C ARG A 52 4.89 1.54 -11.89
N GLU A 53 5.32 2.78 -11.65
CA GLU A 53 6.56 3.30 -12.25
C GLU A 53 7.79 2.47 -11.86
N LEU A 54 7.92 2.10 -10.58
CA LEU A 54 9.03 1.26 -10.12
C LEU A 54 9.07 -0.11 -10.81
N LEU A 55 7.90 -0.74 -11.03
CA LEU A 55 7.81 -2.00 -11.75
C LEU A 55 8.25 -1.88 -13.21
N ILE A 56 7.89 -0.78 -13.87
CA ILE A 56 8.28 -0.50 -15.26
C ILE A 56 9.80 -0.24 -15.35
N ASN A 57 10.35 0.50 -14.39
CA ASN A 57 11.73 0.96 -14.42
C ASN A 57 12.73 -0.07 -13.84
N ASN A 58 12.28 -1.02 -13.03
CA ASN A 58 13.13 -2.05 -12.42
C ASN A 58 12.42 -3.42 -12.31
N PRO A 59 12.47 -4.25 -13.36
CA PRO A 59 11.82 -5.56 -13.37
C PRO A 59 12.45 -6.59 -12.43
N GLN A 60 13.63 -6.32 -11.85
CA GLN A 60 14.35 -7.27 -10.98
C GLN A 60 13.85 -7.27 -9.53
N HIS A 61 12.96 -6.35 -9.15
CA HIS A 61 12.52 -6.19 -7.76
C HIS A 61 11.52 -7.26 -7.28
N PHE A 62 11.13 -8.21 -8.15
CA PHE A 62 10.20 -9.30 -7.85
C PHE A 62 10.83 -10.40 -6.98
N THR A 63 12.16 -10.58 -7.05
CA THR A 63 12.82 -11.80 -6.55
C THR A 63 13.09 -11.82 -5.04
N LEU A 64 12.98 -10.69 -4.33
CA LEU A 64 13.41 -10.59 -2.92
C LEU A 64 12.27 -10.54 -1.89
N VAL A 65 11.04 -10.90 -2.26
CA VAL A 65 9.88 -10.81 -1.33
C VAL A 65 9.06 -12.10 -1.30
N HIS A 66 9.69 -13.26 -1.50
CA HIS A 66 9.01 -14.55 -1.41
C HIS A 66 9.61 -15.46 -0.33
#